data_AF-A0A3G1A6Q9-F1
#
_entry.id   AF-A0A3G1A6Q9-F1
#
_cell.length_a   1.000
_cell.length_b   1.000
_cell.length_c   1.000
_cell.angle_alpha   90.00
_cell.angle_beta   90.00
_cell.angle_gamma   90.00
#
_symmetry.space_group_name_H-M   'P 1'
#
loop_
_entity.id
_entity.type
_entity.pdbx_description
1 polymer ?
#
loop_
_entity_poly.entity_id
_entity_poly.type
_entity_poly.pdbx_seq_one_letter_code
_entity_poly.pdbx_strand_id
1 'polypeptide(L)'
;MNLFPEELREDVTKNIYKMVTHGYHGNPIVILRVLLSSEKDSENTFSHIVSSLSEDDFQSLVSTIPERFDHGKLYIRVDKQKAYGGNVSLSESDDVIRIVVSLKPHLRSPQSIENFLISLRKAPTRAA
;
A
#
# COMPACT_ATOMS: atom_id res chain seq x y z
N MET A 1 -4.39 2.04 -10.59
CA MET A 1 -3.97 3.46 -10.50
C MET A 1 -4.55 4.17 -9.28
N ASN A 2 -5.73 3.78 -8.79
CA ASN A 2 -6.39 4.44 -7.64
C ASN A 2 -5.68 4.27 -6.29
N LEU A 3 -4.57 3.54 -6.22
CA LEU A 3 -3.70 3.48 -5.03
C LEU A 3 -2.64 4.58 -5.04
N PHE A 4 -2.56 5.37 -6.10
CA PHE A 4 -1.58 6.44 -6.26
C PHE A 4 -2.29 7.80 -6.34
N PRO A 5 -1.71 8.84 -5.71
CA PRO A 5 -2.12 10.23 -5.90
C PRO A 5 -2.15 10.59 -7.39
N GLU A 6 -3.08 11.46 -7.80
CA GLU A 6 -3.33 11.75 -9.22
C GLU A 6 -2.06 12.23 -9.94
N GLU A 7 -1.31 13.11 -9.29
CA GLU A 7 -0.05 13.68 -9.77
C GLU A 7 1.04 12.63 -10.05
N LEU A 8 1.02 11.49 -9.36
CA LEU A 8 2.01 10.42 -9.54
C LEU A 8 1.57 9.35 -10.53
N ARG A 9 0.31 9.35 -10.98
CA ARG A 9 -0.24 8.26 -11.81
C ARG A 9 0.45 8.15 -13.16
N GLU A 10 0.80 9.27 -13.78
CA GLU A 10 1.46 9.25 -15.09
C GLU A 10 2.86 8.62 -14.99
N ASP A 11 3.65 9.07 -14.02
CA ASP A 11 5.02 8.59 -13.79
C ASP A 11 5.04 7.12 -13.36
N VAL A 12 4.11 6.72 -12.48
CA VAL A 12 3.97 5.32 -12.08
C VAL A 12 3.63 4.44 -13.28
N THR A 13 2.74 4.89 -14.16
CA THR A 13 2.33 4.12 -15.36
C THR A 13 3.50 3.87 -16.30
N LYS A 14 4.35 4.88 -16.49
CA LYS A 14 5.58 4.77 -17.32
C LYS A 14 6.60 3.80 -16.71
N ASN A 15 6.59 3.63 -15.39
CA ASN A 15 7.59 2.86 -14.64
C ASN A 15 7.04 1.54 -14.05
N ILE A 16 5.98 0.98 -14.63
CA ILE A 16 5.50 -0.36 -14.25
C ILE A 16 6.46 -1.41 -14.80
N TYR A 17 7.09 -2.16 -13.92
CA TYR A 17 7.85 -3.35 -14.29
C TYR A 17 6.90 -4.53 -14.53
N LYS A 18 7.00 -5.15 -15.70
CA LYS A 18 6.21 -6.32 -16.09
C LYS A 18 7.15 -7.53 -16.24
N MET A 19 6.82 -8.61 -15.54
CA MET A 19 7.51 -9.89 -15.67
C MET A 19 6.49 -10.99 -15.95
N VAL A 20 6.83 -11.91 -16.84
CA VAL A 20 6.03 -13.12 -17.09
C VAL A 20 6.75 -14.28 -16.43
N THR A 21 6.06 -14.95 -15.51
CA THR A 21 6.47 -16.23 -14.94
C THR A 21 5.48 -17.31 -15.36
N HIS A 22 5.75 -18.58 -15.04
CA HIS A 22 4.87 -19.69 -15.37
C HIS A 22 4.41 -20.35 -14.08
N GLY A 23 3.09 -20.55 -13.96
CA GLY A 23 2.50 -21.30 -12.87
C GLY A 23 2.81 -22.80 -12.96
N TYR A 24 2.39 -23.56 -11.95
CA TYR A 24 2.65 -24.99 -11.85
C TYR A 24 2.23 -25.79 -13.11
N HIS A 25 1.14 -25.39 -13.76
CA HIS A 25 0.64 -26.03 -14.99
C HIS A 25 1.14 -25.37 -16.29
N GLY A 26 2.19 -24.54 -16.24
CA GLY A 26 2.73 -23.84 -17.42
C GLY A 26 1.91 -22.64 -17.89
N ASN A 27 0.84 -22.27 -17.19
CA ASN A 27 0.06 -21.07 -17.50
C ASN A 27 0.88 -19.81 -17.20
N PRO A 28 0.95 -18.83 -18.11
CA PRO A 28 1.69 -17.60 -17.86
C PRO A 28 1.02 -16.78 -16.75
N ILE A 29 1.81 -16.36 -15.77
CA ILE A 29 1.44 -15.43 -14.71
C ILE A 29 2.18 -14.12 -14.96
N VAL A 30 1.43 -13.04 -15.12
CA VAL A 30 1.99 -11.70 -15.30
C VAL A 30 2.09 -11.01 -13.95
N ILE A 31 3.32 -10.69 -13.53
CA ILE A 31 3.60 -9.89 -12.34
C ILE A 31 3.80 -8.45 -12.78
N LEU A 32 2.99 -7.55 -12.22
CA LEU A 32 3.17 -6.11 -12.33
C LEU A 32 3.76 -5.59 -11.03
N ARG A 33 4.84 -4.83 -11.12
CA ARG A 33 5.54 -4.26 -9.97
C ARG A 33 5.78 -2.78 -10.17
N VAL A 34 5.47 -2.01 -9.15
CA VAL A 34 5.83 -0.60 -9.04
C VAL A 34 6.79 -0.46 -7.85
N LEU A 35 7.87 0.29 -8.04
CA LEU A 35 8.80 0.64 -6.99
C LEU A 35 8.89 2.16 -6.91
N LEU A 36 8.51 2.71 -5.76
CA LEU A 36 8.73 4.12 -5.43
C LEU A 36 10.03 4.21 -4.64
N SER A 37 11.02 4.90 -5.19
CA SER A 37 12.35 5.06 -4.57
C SER A 37 12.52 6.43 -3.90
N SER A 38 11.73 7.42 -4.31
CA SER A 38 11.70 8.76 -3.73
C SER A 38 10.98 8.72 -2.39
N GLU A 39 11.61 9.28 -1.35
CA GLU A 39 10.99 9.41 -0.03
C GLU A 39 9.69 10.21 -0.10
N LYS A 40 9.70 11.33 -0.82
CA LYS A 40 8.54 12.19 -1.02
C LYS A 40 7.36 11.42 -1.63
N ASP A 41 7.61 10.71 -2.74
CA ASP A 41 6.55 10.03 -3.49
C ASP A 41 6.02 8.81 -2.72
N SER A 42 6.91 8.14 -1.98
CA SER A 42 6.56 7.02 -1.11
C SER A 42 5.68 7.47 0.06
N GLU A 43 6.07 8.55 0.75
CA GLU A 43 5.29 9.10 1.86
C GLU A 43 3.93 9.64 1.38
N ASN A 44 3.90 10.36 0.25
CA ASN A 44 2.67 10.87 -0.34
C ASN A 44 1.72 9.73 -0.76
N THR A 45 2.25 8.72 -1.46
CA THR A 45 1.46 7.56 -1.87
C THR A 45 0.93 6.79 -0.66
N PHE A 46 1.76 6.59 0.35
CA PHE A 46 1.33 5.88 1.56
C PHE A 46 0.26 6.66 2.33
N SER A 47 0.42 7.98 2.47
CA SER A 47 -0.60 8.85 3.06
C SER A 47 -1.92 8.80 2.28
N HIS A 48 -1.87 8.81 0.95
CA HIS A 48 -3.05 8.67 0.09
C HIS A 48 -3.76 7.32 0.30
N ILE A 49 -3.01 6.21 0.38
CA ILE A 49 -3.60 4.89 0.66
C ILE A 49 -4.28 4.88 2.02
N VAL A 50 -3.59 5.33 3.08
CA VAL A 50 -4.10 5.31 4.46
C VAL A 50 -5.34 6.20 4.61
N SER A 51 -5.35 7.37 3.97
CA SER A 51 -6.50 8.30 3.98
C SER A 51 -7.69 7.81 3.16
N SER A 52 -7.46 6.94 2.17
CA SER A 52 -8.52 6.37 1.32
C SER A 52 -9.21 5.15 1.95
N LEU A 53 -8.66 4.60 3.03
CA LEU A 53 -9.29 3.48 3.75
C LEU A 53 -10.57 3.94 4.45
N SER A 54 -11.58 3.06 4.47
CA SER A 54 -12.74 3.23 5.34
C SER A 54 -12.33 3.23 6.82
N GLU A 55 -13.19 3.74 7.71
CA GLU A 55 -12.92 3.70 9.16
C GLU A 55 -12.69 2.25 9.63
N ASP A 56 -13.55 1.33 9.22
CA ASP A 56 -13.47 -0.07 9.61
C ASP A 56 -12.16 -0.73 9.12
N ASP A 57 -11.80 -0.49 7.85
CA ASP A 57 -10.54 -0.99 7.29
C ASP A 57 -9.32 -0.36 7.99
N PHE A 58 -9.38 0.92 8.34
CA PHE A 58 -8.30 1.59 9.08
C PHE A 58 -8.14 1.01 10.48
N GLN A 59 -9.23 0.81 11.22
CA GLN A 59 -9.19 0.18 12.55
C GLN A 59 -8.71 -1.28 12.46
N SER A 60 -9.10 -1.99 11.40
CA SER A 60 -8.58 -3.33 11.11
C SER A 60 -7.06 -3.31 10.86
N LEU A 61 -6.57 -2.36 10.05
CA LEU A 61 -5.13 -2.19 9.82
C LEU A 61 -4.38 -1.96 11.14
N VAL A 62 -4.87 -1.05 11.99
CA VAL A 62 -4.25 -0.70 13.27
C VAL A 62 -4.22 -1.89 14.23
N SER A 63 -5.35 -2.58 14.40
CA SER A 63 -5.46 -3.72 15.32
C SER A 63 -4.63 -4.94 14.87
N THR A 64 -4.31 -5.03 13.58
CA THR A 64 -3.53 -6.15 13.00
C THR A 64 -2.07 -5.78 12.66
N ILE A 65 -1.56 -4.64 13.12
CA ILE A 65 -0.14 -4.25 12.94
C ILE A 65 0.83 -5.37 13.35
N PRO A 66 0.68 -6.06 14.51
CA PRO A 66 1.64 -7.10 14.92
C PRO A 66 1.76 -8.26 13.94
N GLU A 67 0.71 -8.55 13.18
CA GLU A 67 0.68 -9.63 12.18
C GLU A 67 1.17 -9.17 10.80
N ARG A 68 1.09 -7.85 10.55
CA ARG A 68 1.42 -7.23 9.27
C ARG A 68 2.80 -6.58 9.25
N PHE A 69 3.47 -6.47 10.39
CA PHE A 69 4.79 -5.85 10.51
C PHE A 69 5.87 -6.90 10.75
N ASP A 70 6.87 -6.92 9.88
CA ASP A 70 8.02 -7.81 10.03
C ASP A 70 9.29 -7.18 9.43
N HIS A 71 10.42 -7.33 10.13
CA HIS A 71 11.73 -6.83 9.74
C HIS A 71 11.76 -5.37 9.20
N GLY A 72 11.00 -4.47 9.82
CA GLY A 72 10.94 -3.06 9.41
C GLY A 72 10.04 -2.80 8.18
N LYS A 73 9.25 -3.77 7.77
CA LYS A 73 8.32 -3.67 6.64
C LYS A 73 6.89 -3.90 7.11
N LEU A 74 5.99 -3.03 6.67
CA LEU A 74 4.55 -3.20 6.82
C LEU A 74 3.98 -3.82 5.53
N TYR A 75 3.22 -4.89 5.68
CA TYR A 75 2.60 -5.63 4.60
C TYR A 75 1.10 -5.38 4.59
N ILE A 76 0.60 -4.74 3.54
CA ILE A 76 -0.81 -4.43 3.36
C ILE A 76 -1.31 -5.16 2.12
N ARG A 77 -2.49 -5.76 2.23
CA ARG A 77 -3.17 -6.47 1.14
C ARG A 77 -4.46 -5.73 0.84
N VAL A 78 -4.60 -5.29 -0.41
CA VAL A 78 -5.78 -4.55 -0.88
C VAL A 78 -6.53 -5.36 -1.91
N ASP A 79 -7.86 -5.35 -1.83
CA ASP A 79 -8.73 -5.98 -2.82
C ASP A 79 -8.54 -5.35 -4.21
N LYS A 80 -8.18 -6.17 -5.18
CA LYS A 80 -7.87 -5.74 -6.55
C LYS A 80 -9.10 -5.21 -7.30
N GLN A 81 -10.27 -5.82 -7.09
CA GLN A 81 -11.51 -5.44 -7.77
C GLN A 81 -12.07 -4.12 -7.19
N LYS A 82 -12.09 -3.99 -5.86
CA LYS A 82 -12.48 -2.74 -5.20
C LYS A 82 -11.51 -1.61 -5.56
N ALA A 83 -10.20 -1.87 -5.55
CA ALA A 83 -9.19 -0.87 -5.92
C ALA A 83 -9.34 -0.42 -7.38
N TYR A 84 -9.71 -1.31 -8.30
CA TYR A 84 -10.04 -0.93 -9.67
C TYR A 84 -11.24 0.04 -9.73
N GLY A 85 -12.27 -0.19 -8.90
CA GLY A 85 -13.43 0.68 -8.76
C GLY A 85 -13.19 1.97 -7.95
N GLY A 86 -11.97 2.23 -7.49
CA GLY A 86 -11.63 3.44 -6.72
C GLY A 86 -11.81 3.32 -5.21
N ASN A 87 -12.14 2.14 -4.71
CA ASN A 87 -12.30 1.89 -3.28
C ASN A 87 -11.09 1.12 -2.74
N VAL A 88 -10.37 1.70 -1.78
CA VAL A 88 -9.23 1.06 -1.12
C VAL A 88 -9.76 0.33 0.11
N SER A 89 -9.74 -1.00 0.07
CA SER A 89 -10.24 -1.85 1.15
C SER A 89 -9.32 -3.04 1.38
N LEU A 90 -9.13 -3.43 2.65
CA LEU A 90 -8.26 -4.53 3.00
C LEU A 90 -8.85 -5.86 2.54
N SER A 91 -7.99 -6.84 2.24
CA SER A 91 -8.41 -8.19 1.91
C SER A 91 -7.41 -9.23 2.39
N GLU A 92 -7.95 -10.35 2.90
CA GLU A 92 -7.19 -11.55 3.22
C GLU A 92 -7.25 -12.62 2.12
N SER A 93 -7.84 -12.30 0.97
CA SER A 93 -7.88 -13.20 -0.19
C SER A 93 -6.50 -13.41 -0.83
N ASP A 94 -6.40 -14.42 -1.70
CA ASP A 94 -5.17 -14.70 -2.44
C ASP A 94 -4.96 -13.78 -3.66
N ASP A 95 -6.03 -13.30 -4.32
CA ASP A 95 -5.93 -12.31 -5.42
C ASP A 95 -6.04 -10.89 -4.85
N VAL A 96 -4.89 -10.30 -4.52
CA VAL A 96 -4.78 -8.97 -3.91
C VAL A 96 -3.66 -8.15 -4.55
N ILE A 97 -3.75 -6.84 -4.38
CA ILE A 97 -2.60 -5.96 -4.59
C ILE A 97 -1.81 -5.94 -3.28
N ARG A 98 -0.59 -6.51 -3.32
CA ARG A 98 0.35 -6.50 -2.19
C ARG A 98 1.13 -5.19 -2.17
N ILE A 99 1.01 -4.46 -1.07
CA ILE A 99 1.74 -3.22 -0.79
C ILE A 99 2.75 -3.53 0.31
N VAL A 100 4.00 -3.12 0.09
CA VAL A 100 5.09 -3.32 1.06
C VAL A 100 5.73 -1.97 1.34
N VAL A 101 5.68 -1.53 2.59
CA VAL A 101 6.18 -0.23 3.02
C VAL A 101 7.35 -0.43 3.95
N SER A 102 8.52 0.09 3.58
CA SER A 102 9.70 0.08 4.44
C SER A 102 9.62 1.23 5.44
N LEU A 103 9.60 0.94 6.73
CA LEU A 103 9.49 1.93 7.79
C LEU A 103 10.87 2.35 8.32
N LYS A 104 10.97 3.64 8.70
CA LYS A 104 12.18 4.21 9.28
C LYS A 104 12.51 3.52 10.63
N PRO A 105 13.78 3.48 11.08
CA PRO A 105 14.17 2.73 12.28
C PRO A 105 13.44 3.12 13.57
N HIS A 106 12.98 4.36 13.70
CA HIS A 106 12.20 4.84 14.84
C HIS A 106 10.72 4.40 14.81
N LEU A 107 10.25 3.82 13.70
CA LEU A 107 8.90 3.29 13.49
C LEU A 107 8.93 1.75 13.48
N ARG A 108 9.50 1.15 14.53
CA ARG A 108 9.65 -0.32 14.64
C ARG A 108 8.87 -0.95 15.78
N SER A 109 8.30 -0.16 16.68
CA SER A 109 7.39 -0.67 17.70
C SER A 109 5.95 -0.59 17.20
N PRO A 110 5.07 -1.55 17.53
CA PRO A 110 3.66 -1.51 17.14
C PRO A 110 3.00 -0.16 17.49
N GLN A 111 3.28 0.36 18.69
CA GLN A 111 2.75 1.66 19.13
C GLN A 111 3.24 2.84 18.29
N SER A 112 4.52 2.85 17.89
CA SER A 112 5.06 3.90 17.03
C SER A 112 4.42 3.89 15.63
N ILE A 113 4.15 2.69 15.11
CA ILE A 113 3.52 2.49 13.80
C ILE A 113 2.06 2.93 13.87
N GLU A 114 1.32 2.52 14.91
CA GLU A 114 -0.05 2.96 15.16
C GLU A 114 -0.14 4.49 15.22
N ASN A 115 0.69 5.13 16.04
CA ASN A 115 0.70 6.58 16.17
C ASN A 115 1.03 7.27 14.84
N PHE A 116 1.90 6.68 14.03
CA PHE A 116 2.22 7.16 12.69
C PHE A 116 1.03 7.03 11.73
N LEU A 117 0.34 5.89 11.70
CA LEU A 117 -0.87 5.73 10.89
C LEU A 117 -1.97 6.73 11.28
N ILE A 118 -2.15 6.96 12.58
CA ILE A 118 -3.10 7.95 13.10
C ILE A 118 -2.70 9.37 12.68
N SER A 119 -1.40 9.70 12.69
CA SER A 119 -0.95 11.03 12.27
C SER A 119 -1.14 11.28 10.78
N LEU A 120 -0.94 10.26 9.93
CA LEU A 120 -1.20 10.34 8.49
C LEU A 120 -2.68 10.63 8.17
N ARG A 121 -3.61 10.16 9.00
CA ARG A 121 -5.05 10.37 8.81
C ARG A 121 -5.54 11.74 9.31
N LYS A 122 -4.85 12.29 10.32
CA LYS A 122 -5.15 13.63 10.87
C LYS A 122 -4.48 14.76 10.10
N ALA A 123 -3.42 14.47 9.35
CA ALA A 123 -2.81 15.45 8.48
C ALA A 123 -3.79 15.79 7.34
N PRO A 124 -4.21 17.06 7.15
CA PRO A 124 -4.93 17.42 5.94
C PRO A 124 -4.01 17.07 4.78
N THR A 125 -4.54 16.31 3.81
CA THR A 125 -3.87 15.95 2.56
C THR A 125 -3.09 17.17 2.09
N ARG A 126 -1.75 17.11 2.11
CA ARG A 126 -0.90 18.15 1.54
C ARG A 126 -0.99 18.01 0.02
N ALA A 127 -2.13 18.41 -0.53
CA ALA A 127 -2.27 18.77 -1.93
C ALA A 127 -1.62 20.14 -2.07
N ALA A 128 -0.46 20.18 -2.74
CA ALA A 128 0.21 21.39 -3.18
C ALA A 128 0.45 21.27 -4.68
#